data_AF-A0A527A443-F1
#
_entry.id   AF-A0A527A443-F1
#
_cell.length_a   1.000
_cell.length_b   1.000
_cell.length_c   1.000
_cell.angle_alpha   90.00
_cell.angle_beta   90.00
_cell.angle_gamma   90.00
#
_symmetry.space_group_name_H-M   'P 1'
#
loop_
_entity.id
_entity.type
_entity.pdbx_description
1 polymer ?
#
loop_
_entity_poly.entity_id
_entity_poly.type
_entity_poly.pdbx_seq_one_letter_code
_entity_poly.pdbx_strand_id
1 'polypeptide(L)' 'MARLATLLRDDATLRISDSGDGIAVIFQHGLGGGEAQVAQAFASGPGLRRITLECRGHGASG' A
#
# COMPACT_ATOMS: atom_id res chain seq x y z
N MET A 1 2.47 -10.85 -7.94
CA MET A 1 2.76 -10.87 -6.47
C MET A 1 3.14 -9.47 -6.04
N ALA A 2 2.75 -9.06 -4.84
CA ALA A 2 3.10 -7.75 -4.32
C ALA A 2 4.58 -7.71 -3.88
N ARG A 3 5.28 -6.65 -4.29
CA ARG A 3 6.60 -6.26 -3.79
C ARG A 3 6.36 -5.51 -2.49
N LEU A 4 7.07 -5.90 -1.42
CA LEU A 4 6.95 -5.23 -0.14
C LEU A 4 8.16 -4.33 0.08
N ALA A 5 7.91 -3.10 0.56
CA ALA A 5 8.95 -2.14 0.85
C ALA A 5 8.71 -1.47 2.20
N THR A 6 9.76 -0.87 2.75
CA THR A 6 9.69 -0.06 3.96
C THR A 6 10.14 1.35 3.62
N LEU A 7 9.33 2.35 3.99
CA LEU A 7 9.65 3.76 3.88
C LEU A 7 9.98 4.29 5.27
N LEU A 8 11.20 4.79 5.44
CA LEU A 8 11.58 5.56 6.62
C LEU A 8 11.27 7.03 6.36
N ARG A 9 10.39 7.62 7.17
CA ARG A 9 10.07 9.03 7.09
C ARG A 9 9.93 9.62 8.48
N ASP A 10 10.83 10.55 8.79
CA ASP A 10 10.94 11.18 10.10
C ASP A 10 11.11 10.10 11.19
N ASP A 11 10.19 10.03 12.15
CA ASP A 11 10.17 9.05 13.23
C ASP A 11 9.37 7.77 12.90
N ALA A 12 8.82 7.65 11.70
CA ALA A 12 7.97 6.53 11.31
C ALA A 12 8.66 5.54 10.37
N THR A 13 8.36 4.26 10.61
CA THR A 13 8.72 3.15 9.72
C THR A 13 7.44 2.67 9.08
N LEU A 14 7.23 2.99 7.80
CA LEU A 14 5.96 2.75 7.11
C LEU A 14 6.05 1.57 6.14
N ARG A 15 5.05 0.68 6.15
CA ARG A 15 4.97 -0.47 5.27
C ARG A 15 4.28 -0.12 3.95
N ILE A 16 4.89 -0.53 2.84
CA ILE A 16 4.35 -0.39 1.49
C ILE A 16 4.15 -1.77 0.87
N SER A 17 3.00 -1.95 0.21
CA SER A 17 2.71 -3.04 -0.72
C SER A 17 2.58 -2.47 -2.13
N ASP A 18 3.33 -3.02 -3.08
CA ASP A 18 3.40 -2.55 -4.46
C ASP A 18 3.13 -3.70 -5.43
N SER A 19 2.01 -3.65 -6.14
CA SER A 19 1.52 -4.73 -6.98
C SER A 19 1.19 -4.25 -8.40
N GLY A 20 1.64 -5.01 -9.38
CA GLY A 20 1.45 -4.70 -10.80
C GLY A 20 2.56 -3.83 -11.38
N ASP A 21 2.36 -3.42 -12.62
CA ASP A 21 3.29 -2.62 -13.42
C ASP A 21 2.49 -1.67 -14.32
N GLY A 22 2.95 -0.43 -14.48
CA GLY A 22 2.25 0.62 -15.23
C GLY A 22 2.03 1.91 -14.42
N ILE A 23 0.90 2.58 -14.65
CA ILE A 23 0.56 3.85 -13.99
C ILE A 23 0.37 3.62 -12.50
N ALA A 24 1.16 4.33 -11.69
CA ALA A 24 1.10 4.24 -10.23
C ALA A 24 -0.16 4.90 -9.68
N VAL A 25 -0.92 4.16 -8.90
CA VAL A 25 -2.05 4.65 -8.10
C VAL A 25 -1.74 4.39 -6.63
N ILE A 26 -1.61 5.45 -5.86
CA ILE A 26 -1.21 5.40 -4.45
C ILE A 26 -2.47 5.43 -3.57
N PHE A 27 -2.55 4.49 -2.64
CA PHE A 27 -3.63 4.37 -1.68
C PHE A 27 -3.10 4.48 -0.26
N GLN A 28 -3.84 5.24 0.56
CA GLN A 28 -3.75 5.22 2.01
C GLN A 28 -5.14 4.83 2.53
N HIS A 29 -5.21 3.82 3.39
CA HIS A 29 -6.47 3.34 3.94
C HIS A 29 -6.95 4.25 5.10
N GLY A 30 -8.22 4.07 5.50
CA GLY A 30 -8.79 4.71 6.70
C GLY A 30 -8.66 3.84 7.95
N LEU A 31 -9.30 4.27 9.05
CA LEU A 31 -9.35 3.50 10.31
C LEU A 31 -9.91 2.09 10.08
N GLY A 32 -9.22 1.08 10.61
CA GLY A 32 -9.60 -0.33 10.46
C GLY A 32 -9.35 -0.94 9.07
N GLY A 33 -8.85 -0.15 8.12
CA GLY A 33 -8.46 -0.61 6.78
C GLY A 33 -7.04 -1.16 6.72
N GLY A 34 -6.63 -1.56 5.52
CA GLY A 34 -5.29 -2.07 5.20
C GLY A 34 -5.19 -2.49 3.73
N GLU A 35 -4.05 -3.07 3.35
CA GLU A 35 -3.75 -3.53 1.99
C GLU A 35 -4.87 -4.37 1.37
N ALA A 36 -5.42 -5.33 2.12
CA ALA A 36 -6.45 -6.24 1.64
C ALA A 36 -7.74 -5.52 1.21
N GLN A 37 -8.14 -4.48 1.95
CA GLN A 37 -9.32 -3.67 1.60
C GLN A 37 -9.08 -2.90 0.30
N VAL A 38 -7.88 -2.33 0.12
CA VAL A 38 -7.52 -1.64 -1.12
C VAL A 38 -7.49 -2.64 -2.29
N ALA A 39 -6.93 -3.83 -2.08
CA ALA A 39 -6.88 -4.90 -3.09
C ALA A 39 -8.28 -5.34 -3.53
N GLN A 40 -9.25 -5.34 -2.60
CA GLN A 40 -10.64 -5.65 -2.91
C GLN A 40 -11.34 -4.51 -3.69
N ALA A 41 -11.06 -3.26 -3.33
CA ALA A 41 -11.72 -2.09 -3.93
C ALA A 41 -11.13 -1.68 -5.30
N PHE A 42 -9.82 -1.85 -5.48
CA PHE A 42 -9.12 -1.50 -6.71
C PHE A 42 -8.74 -2.76 -7.48
N ALA A 43 -9.53 -3.07 -8.52
CA ALA A 43 -9.27 -4.19 -9.39
C ALA A 43 -7.89 -4.06 -10.06
N SER A 44 -7.06 -5.07 -9.91
CA SER A 44 -5.81 -5.18 -10.68
C SER A 44 -6.14 -5.35 -12.16
N GLY A 45 -5.58 -4.49 -13.01
CA GLY A 45 -5.73 -4.54 -14.46
C GLY A 45 -4.41 -4.24 -15.18
N PRO A 46 -4.28 -4.62 -16.46
CA PRO A 46 -3.06 -4.37 -17.23
C PRO A 46 -2.77 -2.86 -17.30
N GLY A 47 -1.51 -2.50 -17.09
CA GLY A 47 -1.05 -1.10 -17.14
C GLY A 47 -1.33 -0.28 -15.87
N LEU A 48 -1.83 -0.89 -14.80
CA LEU A 48 -2.00 -0.25 -13.50
C LEU A 48 -1.09 -0.89 -12.46
N ARG A 49 -0.42 -0.04 -11.67
CA ARG A 49 0.43 -0.41 -10.55
C ARG A 49 -0.17 0.16 -9.27
N ARG A 50 -0.68 -0.71 -8.41
CA ARG A 50 -1.26 -0.32 -7.12
C ARG A 50 -0.16 -0.26 -6.07
N ILE A 51 -0.03 0.88 -5.41
CA ILE A 51 0.87 1.07 -4.28
C ILE A 51 0.02 1.41 -3.06
N THR A 52 0.02 0.57 -2.03
CA THR A 52 -0.69 0.81 -0.79
C THR A 52 0.30 1.08 0.34
N LEU A 53 0.11 2.19 1.06
CA LEU A 53 0.81 2.52 2.29
C LEU A 53 -0.07 2.13 3.49
N GLU A 54 0.50 1.35 4.41
CA GLU A 54 -0.12 1.12 5.72
C GLU A 54 0.08 2.37 6.60
N CYS A 55 -1.01 2.89 7.17
CA CYS A 55 -0.97 4.07 8.03
C CYS A 55 -0.07 3.85 9.25
N ARG A 56 0.48 4.93 9.81
CA ARG A 56 1.26 4.88 11.07
C ARG A 56 0.45 4.17 12.17
N GLY A 57 1.05 3.21 12.86
CA GLY A 57 0.39 2.39 13.89
C GLY A 57 -0.54 1.29 13.38
N HIS A 58 -0.59 1.06 12.06
CA HIS A 58 -1.37 -0.02 11.44
C HIS A 58 -0.47 -1.05 10.77
N GLY A 59 -0.91 -2.32 10.79
CA GLY A 59 -0.16 -3.41 10.17
C GLY A 59 1.26 -3.51 10.72
N ALA A 60 2.24 -3.40 9.81
CA ALA A 60 3.67 -3.38 10.16
C ALA A 60 4.28 -1.98 10.19
N SER A 61 3.45 -0.93 10.10
CA SER A 61 3.90 0.45 10.23
C SER A 61 4.00 0.85 11.70
N GLY A 62 5.18 1.33 12.10
CA GLY A 62 5.46 1.95 13.39
C GLY A 62 5.19 3.45 13.38
#